data_AF-A0A933ELS1-F1
#
_entry.id   AF-A0A933ELS1-F1
#
_cell.length_a   1.000
_cell.length_b   1.000
_cell.length_c   1.000
_cell.angle_alpha   90.00
_cell.angle_beta   90.00
_cell.angle_gamma   90.00
#
_symmetry.space_group_name_H-M   'P 1'
#
loop_
_entity.id
_entity.type
_entity.pdbx_description
1 polymer ?
#
loop_
_entity_poly.entity_id
_entity_poly.type
_entity_poly.pdbx_seq_one_letter_code
_entity_poly.pdbx_strand_id
1 'polypeptide(L)'
;MGKHNKVIDVKKLFAAGFALMMLVSWGGLTYAQEALPEGIPPVKTDDPAAQSQQEREQFVKEIRRVENLNRKYTKQIDEIKELLAEKDADFQNRMKELEEKLARQEDDQNKKAVAQEQIRQTAQELESKTNEMLSKGGDLDPEDQQFKDELAKAHYNMGNIYYERGEYQRAVVEYYQAVDLAPNDPDTHYNLAFVSGEYLSDQETALKHYQWYLYLKPNADDSPLVNEKIIQAKLHLRSHVDSVLDKDNGHYNLTR
;
A
#
# COMPACT_ATOMS: atom_id res chain seq x y z
N MET A 1 -41.94 36.39 19.80
CA MET A 1 -43.12 35.61 19.38
C MET A 1 -42.64 34.25 18.89
N GLY A 2 -43.06 33.19 19.58
CA GLY A 2 -42.43 31.86 19.52
C GLY A 2 -42.74 31.07 18.24
N LYS A 3 -41.73 30.34 17.77
CA LYS A 3 -41.85 29.34 16.71
C LYS A 3 -42.55 28.10 17.28
N HIS A 4 -43.83 27.91 16.97
CA HIS A 4 -44.50 26.64 17.22
C HIS A 4 -44.10 25.63 16.14
N ASN A 5 -43.13 24.78 16.48
CA ASN A 5 -42.84 23.57 15.73
C ASN A 5 -44.01 22.59 15.95
N LYS A 6 -44.87 22.40 14.94
CA LYS A 6 -45.84 21.30 14.97
C LYS A 6 -45.06 20.01 14.72
N VAL A 7 -44.65 19.36 15.81
CA VAL A 7 -44.21 17.97 15.79
C VAL A 7 -45.37 17.15 15.26
N ILE A 8 -45.22 16.60 14.05
CA ILE A 8 -46.16 15.62 13.52
C ILE A 8 -46.02 14.39 14.42
N ASP A 9 -47.06 14.11 15.19
CA ASP A 9 -47.09 12.98 16.11
C ASP A 9 -47.18 11.68 15.30
N VAL A 10 -46.01 11.08 15.06
CA VAL A 10 -45.80 9.87 14.26
C VAL A 10 -46.69 8.71 14.78
N LYS A 11 -47.05 8.71 16.07
CA LYS A 11 -47.96 7.71 16.66
C LYS A 11 -49.39 7.83 16.12
N LYS A 12 -49.86 9.03 15.76
CA LYS A 12 -51.20 9.24 15.17
C LYS A 12 -51.28 8.78 13.71
N LEU A 13 -50.18 8.86 12.98
CA LEU A 13 -50.08 8.38 11.59
C LEU A 13 -50.06 6.84 11.52
N PHE A 14 -49.39 6.17 12.46
CA PHE A 14 -49.41 4.70 12.54
C PHE A 14 -50.81 4.15 12.89
N ALA A 15 -51.55 4.83 13.78
CA ALA A 15 -52.91 4.41 14.16
C ALA A 15 -53.91 4.49 12.98
N ALA A 16 -53.82 5.54 12.14
CA ALA A 16 -54.69 5.70 10.98
C ALA A 16 -54.37 4.68 9.85
N GLY A 17 -53.10 4.30 9.70
CA GLY A 17 -52.68 3.28 8.72
C GLY A 17 -53.10 1.85 9.11
N PHE A 18 -53.05 1.52 10.40
CA PHE A 18 -53.40 0.17 10.89
C PHE A 18 -54.92 -0.10 10.83
N ALA A 19 -55.75 0.92 11.08
CA ALA A 19 -57.20 0.83 10.95
C ALA A 19 -57.65 0.63 9.49
N LEU A 20 -56.91 1.18 8.53
CA LEU A 20 -57.20 1.03 7.09
C LEU A 20 -56.83 -0.37 6.56
N MET A 21 -55.76 -0.99 7.10
CA MET A 21 -55.37 -2.37 6.76
C MET A 21 -56.39 -3.41 7.23
N MET A 22 -57.01 -3.21 8.40
CA MET A 22 -58.06 -4.10 8.91
C MET A 22 -59.33 -4.09 8.05
N LEU A 23 -59.64 -2.97 7.37
CA LEU A 23 -60.84 -2.82 6.55
C LEU A 23 -60.74 -3.44 5.14
N VAL A 24 -59.52 -3.68 4.63
CA VAL A 24 -59.32 -4.22 3.27
C VAL A 24 -59.15 -5.74 3.26
N SER A 25 -58.92 -6.38 4.43
CA SER A 25 -58.57 -7.81 4.47
C SER A 25 -59.72 -8.78 4.78
N TRP A 26 -60.95 -8.38 5.08
CA TRP A 26 -62.06 -9.34 5.22
C TRP A 26 -63.42 -8.68 4.98
N GLY A 27 -64.11 -9.15 3.94
CA GLY A 27 -65.56 -8.93 3.82
C GLY A 27 -66.29 -9.86 4.78
N GLY A 28 -67.26 -9.32 5.52
CA GLY A 28 -68.23 -10.11 6.27
C GLY A 28 -68.42 -9.66 7.72
N LEU A 29 -69.67 -9.30 8.03
CA LEU A 29 -70.25 -9.00 9.33
C LEU A 29 -69.54 -9.64 10.54
N THR A 30 -69.33 -8.86 11.61
CA THR A 30 -69.86 -9.14 12.95
C THR A 30 -69.57 -7.97 13.90
N TYR A 31 -70.58 -7.65 14.71
CA TYR A 31 -70.58 -6.62 15.74
C TYR A 31 -69.45 -6.82 16.75
N ALA A 32 -68.65 -5.78 17.00
CA ALA A 32 -68.01 -5.56 18.28
C ALA A 32 -68.09 -4.06 18.61
N GLN A 33 -69.07 -3.72 19.43
CA GLN A 33 -69.11 -2.50 20.22
C GLN A 33 -67.84 -2.43 21.06
N GLU A 34 -66.95 -1.47 20.80
CA GLU A 34 -66.12 -0.86 21.84
C GLU A 34 -65.46 0.45 21.37
N ALA A 35 -65.91 1.54 21.98
CA ALA A 35 -65.24 2.84 22.18
C ALA A 35 -64.63 3.56 20.96
N LEU A 36 -65.48 4.20 20.14
CA LEU A 36 -65.07 5.36 19.34
C LEU A 36 -64.95 6.61 20.25
N PRO A 37 -63.88 7.42 20.15
CA PRO A 37 -63.79 8.66 20.90
C PRO A 37 -64.84 9.65 20.40
N GLU A 38 -65.67 10.13 21.34
CA GLU A 38 -66.74 11.10 21.11
C GLU A 38 -66.22 12.37 20.43
N GLY A 39 -66.94 12.85 19.40
CA GLY A 39 -66.69 14.18 18.85
C GLY A 39 -67.00 14.40 17.38
N ILE A 40 -68.12 13.89 16.85
CA ILE A 40 -68.65 14.38 15.56
C ILE A 40 -69.93 15.17 15.85
N PRO A 41 -69.94 16.51 15.69
CA PRO A 41 -71.13 17.31 15.93
C PRO A 41 -72.20 17.05 14.85
N PRO A 42 -73.50 17.15 15.17
CA PRO A 42 -74.56 16.83 14.23
C PRO A 42 -74.66 17.90 13.13
N VAL A 43 -74.61 17.47 11.88
CA VAL A 43 -74.81 18.33 10.70
C VAL A 43 -76.31 18.57 10.51
N LYS A 44 -76.73 19.84 10.59
CA LYS A 44 -78.10 20.28 10.27
C LYS A 44 -78.28 20.31 8.74
N THR A 45 -79.40 19.77 8.29
CA THR A 45 -79.72 19.49 6.87
C THR A 45 -80.40 20.67 6.19
N ASP A 46 -79.85 21.11 5.05
CA ASP A 46 -80.61 21.73 3.96
C ASP A 46 -80.15 21.03 2.66
N ASP A 47 -81.06 20.24 2.06
CA ASP A 47 -80.90 19.27 0.94
C ASP A 47 -79.72 18.24 1.02
N PRO A 48 -79.94 17.08 1.68
CA PRO A 48 -78.90 16.09 2.00
C PRO A 48 -78.40 15.25 0.79
N ALA A 49 -79.08 15.27 -0.36
CA ALA A 49 -78.72 14.40 -1.48
C ALA A 49 -77.55 14.94 -2.32
N ALA A 50 -77.51 16.25 -2.57
CA ALA A 50 -76.50 16.88 -3.43
C ALA A 50 -75.16 17.13 -2.70
N GLN A 51 -75.20 17.58 -1.44
CA GLN A 51 -73.98 17.77 -0.63
C GLN A 51 -73.27 16.43 -0.35
N SER A 52 -74.03 15.38 -0.05
CA SER A 52 -73.45 14.05 0.18
C SER A 52 -72.82 13.45 -1.10
N GLN A 53 -73.30 13.82 -2.29
CA GLN A 53 -72.69 13.39 -3.55
C GLN A 53 -71.38 14.13 -3.83
N GLN A 54 -71.35 15.44 -3.64
CA GLN A 54 -70.14 16.24 -3.84
C GLN A 54 -69.01 15.86 -2.87
N GLU A 55 -69.35 15.60 -1.61
CA GLU A 55 -68.41 15.12 -0.59
C GLU A 55 -67.87 13.71 -0.94
N ARG A 56 -68.74 12.80 -1.41
CA ARG A 56 -68.31 11.48 -1.90
C ARG A 56 -67.35 11.59 -3.08
N GLU A 57 -67.61 12.50 -4.02
CA GLU A 57 -66.72 12.72 -5.18
C GLU A 57 -65.36 13.31 -4.78
N GLN A 58 -65.33 14.23 -3.83
CA GLN A 58 -64.08 14.76 -3.28
C GLN A 58 -63.28 13.67 -2.56
N PHE A 59 -63.96 12.83 -1.76
CA PHE A 59 -63.34 11.71 -1.07
C PHE A 59 -62.73 10.69 -2.05
N VAL A 60 -63.44 10.34 -3.12
CA VAL A 60 -62.93 9.44 -4.18
C VAL A 60 -61.73 10.05 -4.92
N LYS A 61 -61.71 11.37 -5.15
CA LYS A 61 -60.56 12.07 -5.74
C LYS A 61 -59.33 11.98 -4.82
N GLU A 62 -59.52 12.14 -3.52
CA GLU A 62 -58.43 12.07 -2.55
C GLU A 62 -57.90 10.65 -2.36
N ILE A 63 -58.77 9.62 -2.39
CA ILE A 63 -58.34 8.21 -2.44
C ILE A 63 -57.45 7.96 -3.67
N ARG A 64 -57.91 8.37 -4.86
CA ARG A 64 -57.11 8.23 -6.09
C ARG A 64 -55.77 8.96 -5.99
N ARG A 65 -55.74 10.13 -5.36
CA ARG A 65 -54.50 10.89 -5.12
C ARG A 65 -53.53 10.12 -4.22
N VAL A 66 -54.02 9.56 -3.11
CA VAL A 66 -53.22 8.77 -2.17
C VAL A 66 -52.72 7.48 -2.82
N GLU A 67 -53.56 6.78 -3.59
CA GLU A 67 -53.14 5.58 -4.34
C GLU A 67 -52.02 5.89 -5.35
N ASN A 68 -52.12 7.03 -6.04
CA ASN A 68 -51.09 7.46 -6.98
C ASN A 68 -49.79 7.86 -6.27
N LEU A 69 -49.87 8.51 -5.10
CA LEU A 69 -48.70 8.79 -4.26
C LEU A 69 -48.06 7.50 -3.75
N ASN A 70 -48.86 6.54 -3.25
CA ASN A 70 -48.35 5.24 -2.81
C ASN A 70 -47.65 4.51 -3.94
N ARG A 71 -48.27 4.42 -5.14
CA ARG A 71 -47.60 3.83 -6.32
C ARG A 71 -46.27 4.52 -6.65
N LYS A 72 -46.22 5.85 -6.56
CA LYS A 72 -44.99 6.62 -6.81
C LYS A 72 -43.92 6.30 -5.78
N TYR A 73 -44.25 6.31 -4.49
CA TYR A 73 -43.30 6.03 -3.43
C TYR A 73 -42.83 4.57 -3.42
N THR A 74 -43.71 3.61 -3.74
CA THR A 74 -43.31 2.19 -3.89
C THR A 74 -42.27 2.04 -4.99
N LYS A 75 -42.47 2.67 -6.17
CA LYS A 75 -41.47 2.66 -7.24
C LYS A 75 -40.13 3.25 -6.80
N GLN A 76 -40.15 4.39 -6.13
CA GLN A 76 -38.92 5.02 -5.62
C GLN A 76 -38.21 4.13 -4.58
N ILE A 77 -38.95 3.44 -3.72
CA ILE A 77 -38.38 2.50 -2.75
C ILE A 77 -37.72 1.33 -3.48
N ASP A 78 -38.34 0.80 -4.53
CA ASP A 78 -37.79 -0.31 -5.29
C ASP A 78 -36.55 0.11 -6.10
N GLU A 79 -36.55 1.30 -6.70
CA GLU A 79 -35.37 1.91 -7.35
C GLU A 79 -34.20 2.08 -6.36
N ILE A 80 -34.49 2.56 -5.14
CA ILE A 80 -33.47 2.71 -4.08
C ILE A 80 -32.92 1.35 -3.65
N LYS A 81 -33.77 0.32 -3.53
CA LYS A 81 -33.31 -1.04 -3.19
C LYS A 81 -32.40 -1.63 -4.26
N GLU A 82 -32.73 -1.40 -5.53
CA GLU A 82 -31.92 -1.88 -6.65
C GLU A 82 -30.55 -1.18 -6.67
N LEU A 83 -30.53 0.14 -6.49
CA LEU A 83 -29.29 0.91 -6.33
C LEU A 83 -28.47 0.44 -5.13
N LEU A 84 -29.11 0.13 -4.00
CA LEU A 84 -28.43 -0.38 -2.81
C LEU A 84 -27.78 -1.73 -3.09
N ALA A 85 -28.51 -2.64 -3.75
CA ALA A 85 -28.02 -3.96 -4.11
C ALA A 85 -26.84 -3.89 -5.11
N GLU A 86 -26.89 -2.98 -6.08
CA GLU A 86 -25.78 -2.74 -7.01
C GLU A 86 -24.54 -2.22 -6.27
N LYS A 87 -24.73 -1.27 -5.35
CA LYS A 87 -23.63 -0.72 -4.53
C LYS A 87 -23.04 -1.76 -3.59
N ASP A 88 -23.87 -2.61 -3.01
CA ASP A 88 -23.40 -3.72 -2.18
C ASP A 88 -22.58 -4.70 -3.01
N ALA A 89 -23.03 -5.05 -4.23
CA ALA A 89 -22.27 -5.91 -5.12
C ALA A 89 -20.92 -5.31 -5.56
N ASP A 90 -20.89 -4.02 -5.92
CA ASP A 90 -19.65 -3.29 -6.24
C ASP A 90 -18.69 -3.26 -5.05
N PHE A 91 -19.22 -3.02 -3.84
CA PHE A 91 -18.43 -3.04 -2.62
C PHE A 91 -17.84 -4.43 -2.33
N GLN A 92 -18.64 -5.49 -2.43
CA GLN A 92 -18.16 -6.87 -2.24
C GLN A 92 -17.08 -7.25 -3.24
N ASN A 93 -17.23 -6.85 -4.51
CA ASN A 93 -16.21 -7.11 -5.54
C ASN A 93 -14.90 -6.39 -5.24
N ARG A 94 -14.95 -5.12 -4.80
CA ARG A 94 -13.76 -4.36 -4.41
C ARG A 94 -13.08 -4.94 -3.17
N MET A 95 -13.87 -5.37 -2.18
CA MET A 95 -13.33 -6.02 -0.99
C MET A 95 -12.57 -7.30 -1.35
N LYS A 96 -13.16 -8.14 -2.21
CA LYS A 96 -12.50 -9.35 -2.71
C LYS A 96 -11.20 -9.04 -3.46
N GLU A 97 -11.20 -8.02 -4.32
CA GLU A 97 -9.99 -7.61 -5.04
C GLU A 97 -8.88 -7.12 -4.08
N LEU A 98 -9.26 -6.40 -3.02
CA LEU A 98 -8.32 -5.96 -1.99
C LEU A 98 -7.77 -7.12 -1.16
N GLU A 99 -8.61 -8.08 -0.79
CA GLU A 99 -8.22 -9.31 -0.09
C GLU A 99 -7.23 -10.13 -0.94
N GLU A 100 -7.50 -10.29 -2.24
CA GLU A 100 -6.60 -10.98 -3.16
C GLU A 100 -5.25 -10.25 -3.31
N LYS A 101 -5.26 -8.91 -3.36
CA LYS A 101 -4.03 -8.11 -3.41
C LYS A 101 -3.22 -8.24 -2.11
N LEU A 102 -3.88 -8.19 -0.96
CA LEU A 102 -3.24 -8.35 0.34
C LEU A 102 -2.59 -9.73 0.49
N ALA A 103 -3.31 -10.79 0.10
CA ALA A 103 -2.80 -12.16 0.16
C ALA A 103 -1.54 -12.36 -0.73
N ARG A 104 -1.50 -11.77 -1.92
CA ARG A 104 -0.31 -11.80 -2.78
C ARG A 104 0.88 -11.09 -2.15
N GLN A 105 0.63 -9.92 -1.55
CA GLN A 105 1.67 -9.15 -0.87
C GLN A 105 2.26 -9.90 0.33
N GLU A 106 1.42 -10.57 1.13
CA GLU A 106 1.87 -11.41 2.24
C GLU A 106 2.72 -12.60 1.76
N ASP A 107 2.34 -13.27 0.66
CA ASP A 107 3.13 -14.36 0.07
C ASP A 107 4.51 -13.87 -0.43
N ASP A 108 4.55 -12.72 -1.11
CA ASP A 108 5.80 -12.13 -1.59
C ASP A 108 6.71 -11.69 -0.43
N GLN A 109 6.14 -11.13 0.63
CA GLN A 109 6.90 -10.79 1.84
C GLN A 109 7.44 -12.02 2.55
N ASN A 110 6.66 -13.10 2.65
CA ASN A 110 7.09 -14.36 3.23
C ASN A 110 8.25 -15.00 2.43
N LYS A 111 8.16 -15.00 1.10
CA LYS A 111 9.25 -15.48 0.23
C LYS A 111 10.54 -14.68 0.43
N LYS A 112 10.42 -13.35 0.50
CA LYS A 112 11.57 -12.47 0.78
C LYS A 112 12.17 -12.74 2.16
N ALA A 113 11.34 -12.93 3.18
CA ALA A 113 11.80 -13.25 4.53
C ALA A 113 12.53 -14.59 4.61
N VAL A 114 12.01 -15.63 3.92
CA VAL A 114 12.69 -16.94 3.82
C VAL A 114 14.03 -16.81 3.11
N ALA A 115 14.09 -16.10 1.98
CA ALA A 115 15.34 -15.86 1.27
C ALA A 115 16.35 -15.11 2.15
N GLN A 116 15.91 -14.06 2.86
CA GLN A 116 16.76 -13.32 3.79
C GLN A 116 17.28 -14.18 4.93
N GLU A 117 16.45 -15.08 5.49
CA GLU A 117 16.90 -16.00 6.54
C GLU A 117 17.88 -17.06 6.01
N GLN A 118 17.68 -17.57 4.79
CA GLN A 118 18.64 -18.47 4.14
C GLN A 118 19.99 -17.77 3.93
N ILE A 119 19.96 -16.57 3.36
CA ILE A 119 21.15 -15.72 3.21
C ILE A 119 21.78 -15.47 4.58
N ARG A 120 20.98 -15.26 5.65
CA ARG A 120 21.43 -15.10 7.04
C ARG A 120 22.24 -16.30 7.54
N GLN A 121 21.69 -17.49 7.35
CA GLN A 121 22.31 -18.75 7.76
C GLN A 121 23.58 -19.02 6.97
N THR A 122 23.57 -18.80 5.65
CA THR A 122 24.72 -19.05 4.78
C THR A 122 25.92 -18.18 5.15
N ALA A 123 25.76 -16.87 5.43
CA ALA A 123 26.94 -16.11 5.89
C ALA A 123 27.35 -16.44 7.32
N GLN A 124 26.45 -16.86 8.22
CA GLN A 124 26.88 -17.33 9.54
C GLN A 124 27.74 -18.59 9.43
N GLU A 125 27.37 -19.52 8.55
CA GLU A 125 28.16 -20.71 8.26
C GLU A 125 29.49 -20.35 7.61
N LEU A 126 29.50 -19.42 6.65
CA LEU A 126 30.72 -18.98 5.97
C LEU A 126 31.66 -18.23 6.92
N GLU A 127 31.12 -17.35 7.77
CA GLU A 127 31.86 -16.64 8.81
C GLU A 127 32.46 -17.63 9.81
N SER A 128 31.69 -18.64 10.25
CA SER A 128 32.21 -19.71 11.10
C SER A 128 33.33 -20.49 10.42
N LYS A 129 33.19 -20.85 9.14
CA LYS A 129 34.23 -21.57 8.39
C LYS A 129 35.48 -20.73 8.18
N THR A 130 35.32 -19.45 7.90
CA THR A 130 36.45 -18.51 7.73
C THR A 130 37.19 -18.33 9.05
N ASN A 131 36.46 -18.14 10.15
CA ASN A 131 37.05 -18.10 11.50
C ASN A 131 37.74 -19.41 11.87
N GLU A 132 37.16 -20.56 11.50
CA GLU A 132 37.78 -21.87 11.70
C GLU A 132 39.09 -22.00 10.88
N MET A 133 39.09 -21.58 9.62
CA MET A 133 40.29 -21.53 8.77
C MET A 133 41.36 -20.61 9.37
N LEU A 134 40.99 -19.43 9.86
CA LEU A 134 41.90 -18.51 10.54
C LEU A 134 42.46 -19.12 11.83
N SER A 135 41.65 -19.85 12.59
CA SER A 135 42.11 -20.51 13.82
C SER A 135 43.06 -21.68 13.55
N LYS A 136 42.82 -22.44 12.47
CA LYS A 136 43.70 -23.53 12.01
C LYS A 136 44.94 -23.01 11.29
N GLY A 137 44.89 -21.79 10.76
CA GLY A 137 46.03 -21.09 10.15
C GLY A 137 47.20 -20.85 11.11
N GLY A 138 47.03 -21.07 12.41
CA GLY A 138 48.14 -21.12 13.37
C GLY A 138 49.11 -22.29 13.15
N ASP A 139 48.67 -23.37 12.49
CA ASP A 139 49.47 -24.56 12.16
C ASP A 139 49.90 -24.61 10.68
N LEU A 140 49.33 -23.73 9.83
CA LEU A 140 49.69 -23.60 8.41
C LEU A 140 50.75 -22.51 8.26
N ASP A 141 51.64 -22.66 7.27
CA ASP A 141 52.62 -21.63 6.97
C ASP A 141 51.87 -20.35 6.52
N PRO A 142 51.99 -19.21 7.23
CA PRO A 142 51.37 -17.95 6.82
C PRO A 142 51.86 -17.45 5.46
N GLU A 143 52.94 -18.03 4.92
CA GLU A 143 53.42 -17.77 3.56
C GLU A 143 52.82 -18.71 2.50
N ASP A 144 52.06 -19.74 2.87
CA ASP A 144 51.42 -20.66 1.93
C ASP A 144 50.43 -19.92 1.02
N GLN A 145 50.77 -19.83 -0.25
CA GLN A 145 49.97 -19.17 -1.27
C GLN A 145 48.61 -19.84 -1.44
N GLN A 146 48.53 -21.18 -1.30
CA GLN A 146 47.26 -21.88 -1.42
C GLN A 146 46.30 -21.50 -0.28
N PHE A 147 46.81 -21.40 0.94
CA PHE A 147 46.03 -20.96 2.09
C PHE A 147 45.54 -19.51 1.91
N LYS A 148 46.41 -18.60 1.42
CA LYS A 148 46.03 -17.21 1.11
C LYS A 148 44.94 -17.14 0.04
N ASP A 149 45.05 -17.92 -1.02
CA ASP A 149 44.07 -17.95 -2.11
C ASP A 149 42.70 -18.49 -1.64
N GLU A 150 42.69 -19.51 -0.78
CA GLU A 150 41.47 -20.04 -0.18
C GLU A 150 40.81 -19.04 0.77
N LEU A 151 41.62 -18.38 1.62
CA LEU A 151 41.14 -17.36 2.54
C LEU A 151 40.62 -16.11 1.79
N ALA A 152 41.29 -15.70 0.71
CA ALA A 152 40.83 -14.60 -0.16
C ALA A 152 39.44 -14.90 -0.75
N LYS A 153 39.25 -16.13 -1.26
CA LYS A 153 37.95 -16.57 -1.78
C LYS A 153 36.86 -16.59 -0.71
N ALA A 154 37.20 -16.97 0.52
CA ALA A 154 36.26 -16.96 1.64
C ALA A 154 35.76 -15.54 1.93
N HIS A 155 36.68 -14.58 2.06
CA HIS A 155 36.36 -13.16 2.23
C HIS A 155 35.58 -12.58 1.05
N TYR A 156 35.96 -12.90 -0.20
CA TYR A 156 35.20 -12.50 -1.38
C TYR A 156 33.74 -12.98 -1.34
N ASN A 157 33.52 -14.24 -0.98
CA ASN A 157 32.18 -14.81 -0.84
C ASN A 157 31.40 -14.18 0.32
N MET A 158 32.06 -13.86 1.45
CA MET A 158 31.43 -13.11 2.54
C MET A 158 31.00 -11.73 2.08
N GLY A 159 31.83 -11.04 1.30
CA GLY A 159 31.51 -9.77 0.66
C GLY A 159 30.25 -9.85 -0.19
N ASN A 160 30.15 -10.86 -1.06
CA ASN A 160 28.96 -11.10 -1.90
C ASN A 160 27.70 -11.31 -1.05
N ILE A 161 27.80 -12.08 0.03
CA ILE A 161 26.63 -12.32 0.89
C ILE A 161 26.21 -11.05 1.63
N TYR A 162 27.15 -10.27 2.17
CA TYR A 162 26.81 -8.98 2.80
C TYR A 162 26.21 -8.01 1.79
N TYR A 163 26.69 -8.01 0.55
CA TYR A 163 26.10 -7.25 -0.54
C TYR A 163 24.65 -7.67 -0.81
N GLU A 164 24.36 -8.98 -0.90
CA GLU A 164 22.99 -9.49 -1.07
C GLU A 164 22.04 -9.13 0.08
N ARG A 165 22.59 -8.99 1.30
CA ARG A 165 21.83 -8.53 2.49
C ARG A 165 21.63 -7.01 2.53
N GLY A 166 22.29 -6.25 1.65
CA GLY A 166 22.32 -4.79 1.71
C GLY A 166 23.24 -4.22 2.80
N GLU A 167 24.09 -5.06 3.40
CA GLU A 167 25.08 -4.68 4.42
C GLU A 167 26.36 -4.16 3.75
N TYR A 168 26.24 -3.10 2.94
CA TYR A 168 27.28 -2.65 2.00
C TYR A 168 28.62 -2.29 2.65
N GLN A 169 28.61 -1.68 3.84
CA GLN A 169 29.85 -1.36 4.56
C GLN A 169 30.62 -2.62 4.95
N ARG A 170 29.92 -3.68 5.37
CA ARG A 170 30.56 -4.97 5.68
C ARG A 170 31.06 -5.65 4.43
N ALA A 171 30.29 -5.60 3.33
CA ALA A 171 30.72 -6.13 2.05
C ALA A 171 32.06 -5.54 1.61
N VAL A 172 32.22 -4.21 1.72
CA VAL A 172 33.48 -3.52 1.41
C VAL A 172 34.63 -3.98 2.30
N VAL A 173 34.42 -4.15 3.61
CA VAL A 173 35.47 -4.65 4.52
C VAL A 173 35.96 -6.03 4.10
N GLU A 174 35.05 -6.95 3.79
CA GLU A 174 35.40 -8.30 3.35
C GLU A 174 36.10 -8.29 1.98
N TYR A 175 35.64 -7.47 1.04
CA TYR A 175 36.33 -7.33 -0.25
C TYR A 175 37.75 -6.76 -0.09
N TYR A 176 37.99 -5.84 0.85
CA TYR A 176 39.35 -5.39 1.15
C TYR A 176 40.23 -6.52 1.70
N GLN A 177 39.71 -7.34 2.61
CA GLN A 177 40.45 -8.51 3.10
C GLN A 177 40.78 -9.49 1.96
N ALA A 178 39.86 -9.69 1.02
CA ALA A 178 40.11 -10.49 -0.18
C ALA A 178 41.19 -9.87 -1.09
N VAL A 179 41.16 -8.55 -1.31
CA VAL A 179 42.18 -7.82 -2.08
C VAL A 179 43.56 -7.91 -1.41
N ASP A 180 43.63 -7.80 -0.08
CA ASP A 180 44.90 -7.86 0.66
C ASP A 180 45.57 -9.24 0.53
N LEU A 181 44.77 -10.31 0.45
CA LEU A 181 45.24 -11.68 0.30
C LEU A 181 45.53 -12.05 -1.16
N ALA A 182 44.70 -11.58 -2.10
CA ALA A 182 44.80 -11.85 -3.53
C ALA A 182 44.66 -10.55 -4.35
N PRO A 183 45.72 -9.70 -4.42
CA PRO A 183 45.66 -8.37 -5.02
C PRO A 183 45.52 -8.36 -6.56
N ASN A 184 45.58 -9.55 -7.17
CA ASN A 184 45.44 -9.73 -8.61
C ASN A 184 44.12 -10.41 -8.98
N ASP A 185 43.15 -10.51 -8.06
CA ASP A 185 41.81 -10.99 -8.39
C ASP A 185 40.94 -9.86 -8.96
N PRO A 186 40.67 -9.85 -10.28
CA PRO A 186 39.87 -8.80 -10.89
C PRO A 186 38.44 -8.78 -10.36
N ASP A 187 37.84 -9.93 -10.07
CA ASP A 187 36.42 -9.99 -9.72
C ASP A 187 36.15 -9.32 -8.37
N THR A 188 37.06 -9.51 -7.40
CA THR A 188 37.03 -8.74 -6.14
C THR A 188 37.18 -7.23 -6.37
N HIS A 189 38.09 -6.80 -7.26
CA HIS A 189 38.24 -5.37 -7.57
C HIS A 189 36.99 -4.75 -8.21
N TYR A 190 36.34 -5.46 -9.12
CA TYR A 190 35.09 -5.00 -9.72
C TYR A 190 33.98 -4.87 -8.66
N ASN A 191 33.78 -5.88 -7.82
CA ASN A 191 32.74 -5.87 -6.80
C ASN A 191 32.98 -4.80 -5.73
N LEU A 192 34.23 -4.64 -5.27
CA LEU A 192 34.61 -3.56 -4.36
C LEU A 192 34.32 -2.19 -4.97
N ALA A 193 34.70 -1.98 -6.23
CA ALA A 193 34.45 -0.71 -6.91
C ALA A 193 32.95 -0.41 -7.05
N PHE A 194 32.17 -1.42 -7.43
CA PHE A 194 30.73 -1.33 -7.61
C PHE A 194 30.01 -1.01 -6.30
N VAL A 195 30.29 -1.76 -5.22
CA VAL A 195 29.63 -1.52 -3.94
C VAL A 195 29.99 -0.14 -3.38
N SER A 196 31.26 0.25 -3.45
CA SER A 196 31.71 1.57 -2.99
C SER A 196 31.08 2.72 -3.77
N GLY A 197 31.03 2.63 -5.10
CA GLY A 197 30.49 3.70 -5.94
C GLY A 197 28.97 3.81 -5.90
N GLU A 198 28.25 2.70 -6.07
CA GLU A 198 26.79 2.72 -6.25
C GLU A 198 26.03 2.82 -4.93
N TYR A 199 26.56 2.25 -3.84
CA TYR A 199 25.84 2.14 -2.57
C TYR A 199 26.42 3.00 -1.45
N LEU A 200 27.73 3.24 -1.46
CA LEU A 200 28.39 4.06 -0.44
C LEU A 200 28.75 5.47 -0.92
N SER A 201 28.57 5.76 -2.21
CA SER A 201 28.97 7.02 -2.85
C SER A 201 30.48 7.33 -2.73
N ASP A 202 31.31 6.33 -2.44
CA ASP A 202 32.77 6.45 -2.41
C ASP A 202 33.32 6.27 -3.83
N GLN A 203 33.28 7.38 -4.58
CA GLN A 203 33.71 7.43 -5.97
C GLN A 203 35.24 7.34 -6.13
N GLU A 204 36.01 7.67 -5.09
CA GLU A 204 37.47 7.56 -5.12
C GLU A 204 37.87 6.08 -5.14
N THR A 205 37.32 5.30 -4.21
CA THR A 205 37.53 3.85 -4.15
C THR A 205 37.00 3.17 -5.41
N ALA A 206 35.81 3.55 -5.88
CA ALA A 206 35.23 3.01 -7.11
C ALA A 206 36.15 3.24 -8.32
N LEU A 207 36.61 4.48 -8.51
CA LEU A 207 37.50 4.83 -9.62
C LEU A 207 38.80 4.00 -9.58
N LYS A 208 39.45 3.94 -8.41
CA LYS A 208 40.70 3.20 -8.22
C LYS A 208 40.55 1.73 -8.62
N HIS A 209 39.52 1.06 -8.11
CA HIS A 209 39.38 -0.38 -8.28
C HIS A 209 38.79 -0.78 -9.63
N TYR A 210 37.96 0.05 -10.28
CA TYR A 210 37.59 -0.17 -11.67
C TYR A 210 38.77 -0.03 -12.63
N GLN A 211 39.66 0.93 -12.39
CA GLN A 211 40.91 1.04 -13.17
C GLN A 211 41.79 -0.19 -12.97
N TRP A 212 41.87 -0.71 -11.74
CA TRP A 212 42.63 -1.92 -11.45
C TRP A 212 42.01 -3.17 -12.10
N TYR A 213 40.68 -3.29 -12.11
CA TYR A 213 39.96 -4.34 -12.85
C TYR A 213 40.36 -4.35 -14.32
N LEU A 214 40.29 -3.19 -15.00
CA LEU A 214 40.66 -3.09 -16.42
C LEU A 214 42.16 -3.28 -16.65
N TYR A 215 43.01 -2.97 -15.67
CA TYR A 215 44.43 -3.27 -15.74
C TYR A 215 44.68 -4.79 -15.73
N LEU A 216 43.98 -5.53 -14.86
CA LEU A 216 44.09 -6.98 -14.76
C LEU A 216 43.40 -7.71 -15.93
N LYS A 217 42.26 -7.18 -16.41
CA LYS A 217 41.46 -7.73 -17.51
C LYS A 217 41.19 -6.66 -18.59
N PRO A 218 42.19 -6.31 -19.43
CA PRO A 218 42.06 -5.22 -20.41
C PRO A 218 41.09 -5.51 -21.57
N ASN A 219 40.75 -6.77 -21.81
CA ASN A 219 39.88 -7.22 -22.91
C ASN A 219 38.65 -8.00 -22.40
N ALA A 220 38.17 -7.74 -21.18
CA ALA A 220 36.95 -8.38 -20.71
C ALA A 220 35.72 -7.89 -21.51
N ASP A 221 34.73 -8.75 -21.70
CA ASP A 221 33.52 -8.42 -22.47
C ASP A 221 32.73 -7.26 -21.85
N ASP A 222 32.82 -7.08 -20.53
CA ASP A 222 32.19 -6.00 -19.77
C ASP A 222 33.05 -4.73 -19.67
N SER A 223 34.23 -4.69 -20.31
CA SER A 223 35.11 -3.51 -20.31
C SER A 223 34.42 -2.21 -20.73
N PRO A 224 33.51 -2.18 -21.73
CA PRO A 224 32.76 -0.97 -22.07
C PRO A 224 31.92 -0.44 -20.91
N LEU A 225 31.27 -1.33 -20.16
CA LEU A 225 30.46 -0.98 -18.98
C LEU A 225 31.35 -0.43 -17.85
N VAL A 226 32.50 -1.06 -17.61
CA VAL A 226 33.43 -0.59 -16.58
C VAL A 226 34.02 0.77 -16.94
N ASN A 227 34.33 1.01 -18.22
CA ASN A 227 34.77 2.33 -18.68
C ASN A 227 33.70 3.41 -18.46
N GLU A 228 32.43 3.08 -18.68
CA GLU A 228 31.31 3.97 -18.35
C GLU A 228 31.31 4.31 -16.85
N LYS A 229 31.44 3.32 -15.97
CA LYS A 229 31.51 3.52 -14.52
C LYS A 229 32.70 4.39 -14.11
N ILE A 230 33.86 4.21 -14.73
CA ILE A 230 35.04 5.08 -14.52
C ILE A 230 34.75 6.53 -14.90
N ILE A 231 34.08 6.76 -16.04
CA ILE A 231 33.71 8.11 -16.48
C ILE A 231 32.72 8.73 -15.49
N GLN A 232 31.70 7.98 -15.05
CA GLN A 232 30.72 8.43 -14.07
C GLN A 232 31.39 8.83 -12.74
N ALA A 233 32.28 7.98 -12.21
CA ALA A 233 33.02 8.29 -10.99
C ALA A 233 33.88 9.56 -11.13
N LYS A 234 34.59 9.71 -12.25
CA LYS A 234 35.39 10.93 -12.54
C LYS A 234 34.53 12.19 -12.62
N LEU A 235 33.37 12.12 -13.27
CA LEU A 235 32.44 13.25 -13.38
C LEU A 235 31.90 13.64 -12.01
N HIS A 236 31.55 12.66 -11.17
CA HIS A 236 31.06 12.91 -9.82
C HIS A 236 32.13 13.56 -8.93
N LEU A 237 33.37 13.07 -8.99
CA LEU A 237 34.49 13.66 -8.24
C LEU A 237 34.75 15.10 -8.70
N ARG A 238 34.74 15.35 -10.02
CA ARG A 238 34.94 16.70 -10.57
C ARG A 238 33.84 17.66 -10.13
N SER A 239 32.58 17.27 -10.21
CA SER A 239 31.46 18.14 -9.82
C SER A 239 31.49 18.49 -8.33
N HIS A 240 31.92 17.56 -7.48
CA HIS A 240 32.14 17.82 -6.06
C HIS A 240 33.24 18.86 -5.82
N VAL A 241 34.37 18.74 -6.53
CA VAL A 241 35.48 19.71 -6.43
C VAL A 241 35.05 21.10 -6.87
N ASP A 242 34.39 21.23 -8.02
CA ASP A 242 33.94 22.52 -8.54
C ASP A 242 32.95 23.20 -7.57
N SER A 243 32.03 22.44 -6.97
CA SER A 243 31.10 22.92 -5.93
C SER A 243 31.79 23.41 -4.65
N VAL A 244 32.89 22.78 -4.24
CA VAL A 244 33.66 23.23 -3.05
C VAL A 244 34.38 24.54 -3.36
N LEU A 245 35.01 24.65 -4.54
CA LEU A 245 35.70 25.87 -4.97
C LEU A 245 34.74 27.07 -5.08
N ASP A 246 33.51 26.86 -5.55
CA ASP A 246 32.50 27.92 -5.63
C ASP A 246 32.07 28.43 -4.25
N LYS A 247 32.02 27.56 -3.23
CA LYS A 247 31.70 27.96 -1.85
C LYS A 247 32.83 28.76 -1.20
N ASP A 248 34.07 28.41 -1.47
CA ASP A 248 35.24 29.11 -0.92
C ASP A 248 35.49 30.47 -1.60
N ASN A 249 35.08 30.63 -2.86
CA ASN A 249 35.23 31.88 -3.61
C ASN A 249 34.12 32.93 -3.33
N GLY A 250 33.11 32.61 -2.53
CA GLY A 250 31.98 33.49 -2.19
C GLY A 250 32.23 34.54 -1.08
N HIS A 251 33.41 34.54 -0.45
CA HIS A 251 33.74 35.42 0.69
C HIS A 251 34.79 36.50 0.38
N TYR A 252 34.81 37.05 -0.84
CA TYR A 252 35.49 38.33 -1.07
C TYR A 252 34.55 39.48 -0.71
N ASN A 253 34.65 39.94 0.54
CA ASN A 253 34.15 41.23 1.00
C ASN A 253 34.65 42.33 0.05
N LEU A 254 33.78 42.79 -0.85
CA LEU A 254 33.94 44.07 -1.52
C LEU A 254 33.41 45.16 -0.57
N THR A 255 34.18 45.46 0.48
CA THR A 255 34.05 46.73 1.17
C THR A 255 34.64 47.81 0.27
N ARG A 256 33.78 48.72 -0.19
CA ARG A 256 34.18 50.03 -0.68
C ARG A 256 33.28 51.10 -0.08
#